data_AF-A0A9E4C026-F1
#
_entry.id   AF-A0A9E4C026-F1
#
_cell.length_a   1.000
_cell.length_b   1.000
_cell.length_c   1.000
_cell.angle_alpha   90.00
_cell.angle_beta   90.00
_cell.angle_gamma   90.00
#
_symmetry.space_group_name_H-M   'P 1'
#
loop_
_entity.id
_entity.type
_entity.pdbx_description
1 polymer ?
#
loop_
_entity_poly.entity_id
_entity_poly.type
_entity_poly.pdbx_seq_one_letter_code
_entity_poly.pdbx_strand_id
1 'polypeptide(L)'
;MGFAADIEQAALWYGAGDKSAIYYTLGITEHICGVDNVQSLCNIALLTGNIGREGTGLNPMRGQNNIQGAGDAGAVPSNYPGFQPTDQPESREKFTALYGREMDLDKGITKVQALNRCGTEIFAMIIDGENTLVSDPDRHHCEHALKSLDHLVVIDIFLTETAALADVVFPASAFAETDGSCANTERRVQRLRQAVPPPGEAKPDWWIISQLAQRLGFSGFDYNSAEDVFNELCGLSPIYAGLDWERIDKGEYHWPVPEKGHPGTPILHEGAFRNGRGLFKIIRYRDPAETLSSEFPVWLTTGHPHPDRPLSGD
;
A
#
# COMPACT_ATOMS: atom_id res chain seq x y z
N MET A 1 37.13 10.37 1.89
CA MET A 1 37.89 9.12 1.67
C MET A 1 37.87 8.25 2.93
N GLY A 2 36.69 7.88 3.45
CA GLY A 2 36.58 7.25 4.78
C GLY A 2 35.93 5.87 4.84
N PHE A 3 35.26 5.39 3.79
CA PHE A 3 34.35 4.24 3.92
C PHE A 3 34.69 3.04 3.02
N ALA A 4 35.74 3.09 2.20
CA ALA A 4 35.99 2.03 1.21
C ALA A 4 36.26 0.66 1.87
N ALA A 5 37.12 0.62 2.89
CA ALA A 5 37.40 -0.60 3.66
C ALA A 5 36.17 -1.07 4.45
N ASP A 6 35.40 -0.14 5.01
CA ASP A 6 34.18 -0.48 5.77
C ASP A 6 33.09 -1.07 4.88
N ILE A 7 32.93 -0.56 3.64
CA ILE A 7 32.00 -1.09 2.65
C ILE A 7 32.40 -2.52 2.26
N GLU A 8 33.69 -2.74 1.97
CA GLU A 8 34.20 -4.08 1.66
C GLU A 8 33.96 -5.04 2.83
N GLN A 9 34.26 -4.62 4.05
CA GLN A 9 34.06 -5.43 5.25
C GLN A 9 32.58 -5.77 5.48
N ALA A 10 31.67 -4.81 5.31
CA ALA A 10 30.24 -5.02 5.43
C ALA A 10 29.71 -5.99 4.37
N ALA A 11 30.19 -5.88 3.13
CA ALA A 11 29.85 -6.82 2.05
C ALA A 11 30.31 -8.24 2.37
N LEU A 12 31.52 -8.40 2.91
CA LEU A 12 32.03 -9.70 3.35
C LEU A 12 31.20 -10.28 4.51
N TRP A 13 30.80 -9.47 5.50
CA TRP A 13 29.93 -9.92 6.58
C TRP A 13 28.57 -10.41 6.07
N TYR A 14 27.93 -9.62 5.21
CA TYR A 14 26.64 -10.01 4.64
C TYR A 14 26.75 -11.28 3.78
N GLY A 15 27.78 -11.38 2.93
CA GLY A 15 27.98 -12.50 2.02
C GLY A 15 28.47 -13.79 2.68
N ALA A 16 29.19 -13.70 3.80
CA ALA A 16 29.64 -14.87 4.57
C ALA A 16 28.61 -15.37 5.60
N GLY A 17 27.56 -14.58 5.89
CA GLY A 17 26.49 -14.98 6.78
C GLY A 17 25.67 -16.15 6.21
N ASP A 18 25.42 -17.17 7.03
CA ASP A 18 24.59 -18.34 6.67
C ASP A 18 23.11 -17.94 6.46
N LYS A 19 22.63 -17.03 7.30
CA LYS A 19 21.29 -16.44 7.23
C LYS A 19 21.39 -14.92 7.34
N SER A 20 21.48 -14.26 6.19
CA SER A 20 21.48 -12.80 6.10
C SER A 20 20.14 -12.30 5.58
N ALA A 21 19.59 -11.27 6.22
CA ALA A 21 18.34 -10.64 5.82
C ALA A 21 18.54 -9.13 5.65
N ILE A 22 17.86 -8.57 4.65
CA ILE A 22 17.83 -7.13 4.40
C ILE A 22 16.48 -6.61 4.88
N TYR A 23 16.49 -5.65 5.81
CA TYR A 23 15.31 -4.89 6.21
C TYR A 23 15.49 -3.46 5.71
N TYR A 24 14.52 -2.95 4.97
CA TYR A 24 14.62 -1.60 4.39
C TYR A 24 13.29 -0.85 4.46
N THR A 25 13.38 0.48 4.43
CA THR A 25 12.24 1.39 4.60
C THR A 25 12.36 2.55 3.59
N LEU A 26 11.77 3.70 3.93
CA LEU A 26 11.69 4.91 3.11
C LEU A 26 13.05 5.49 2.70
N GLY A 27 14.12 5.30 3.50
CA GLY A 27 15.48 5.72 3.14
C GLY A 27 16.07 4.99 1.93
N ILE A 28 15.36 4.01 1.37
CA ILE A 28 15.68 3.37 0.08
C ILE A 28 14.70 3.82 -1.00
N THR A 29 13.40 3.93 -0.67
CA THR A 29 12.32 4.11 -1.66
C THR A 29 11.99 5.57 -1.96
N GLU A 30 12.12 6.49 -1.00
CA GLU A 30 11.80 7.92 -1.13
C GLU A 30 12.97 8.74 -1.69
N HIS A 31 13.56 8.19 -2.75
CA HIS A 31 14.57 8.86 -3.56
C HIS A 31 14.16 8.78 -5.01
N ILE A 32 14.65 9.70 -5.84
CA ILE A 32 14.38 9.64 -7.28
C ILE A 32 14.78 8.28 -7.86
N CYS A 33 15.84 7.65 -7.34
CA CYS A 33 16.35 6.31 -7.70
C CYS A 33 15.77 5.16 -6.85
N GLY A 34 14.63 5.34 -6.18
CA GLY A 34 14.11 4.34 -5.24
C GLY A 34 13.94 2.95 -5.84
N VAL A 35 13.46 2.85 -7.09
CA VAL A 35 13.35 1.58 -7.83
C VAL A 35 14.72 0.93 -8.05
N ASP A 36 15.72 1.71 -8.44
CA ASP A 36 17.08 1.25 -8.70
C ASP A 36 17.77 0.77 -7.40
N ASN A 37 17.51 1.47 -6.29
CA ASN A 37 18.01 1.09 -4.97
C ASN A 37 17.43 -0.25 -4.53
N VAL A 38 16.11 -0.44 -4.65
CA VAL A 38 15.47 -1.73 -4.33
C VAL A 38 16.00 -2.85 -5.22
N GLN A 39 16.16 -2.61 -6.52
CA GLN A 39 16.74 -3.60 -7.45
C GLN A 39 18.19 -3.95 -7.09
N SER A 40 18.97 -2.98 -6.58
CA SER A 40 20.33 -3.22 -6.10
C SER A 40 20.35 -4.14 -4.87
N LEU A 41 19.43 -3.93 -3.91
CA LEU A 41 19.27 -4.84 -2.78
C LEU A 41 18.87 -6.24 -3.24
N CYS A 42 17.94 -6.34 -4.20
CA CYS A 42 17.53 -7.61 -4.80
C CYS A 42 18.73 -8.36 -5.41
N ASN A 43 19.59 -7.67 -6.15
CA ASN A 43 20.81 -8.26 -6.71
C ASN A 43 21.72 -8.84 -5.61
N ILE A 44 21.91 -8.13 -4.50
CA ILE A 44 22.76 -8.57 -3.39
C ILE A 44 22.20 -9.85 -2.73
N ALA A 45 20.89 -9.89 -2.47
CA ALA A 45 20.24 -11.07 -1.91
C ALA A 45 20.27 -12.27 -2.88
N LEU A 46 20.07 -12.03 -4.18
CA LEU A 46 20.18 -13.05 -5.22
C LEU A 46 21.61 -13.59 -5.32
N LEU A 47 22.62 -12.72 -5.32
CA LEU A 47 24.03 -13.09 -5.45
C LEU A 47 24.51 -13.97 -4.29
N THR A 48 23.96 -13.74 -3.10
CA THR A 48 24.34 -14.45 -1.87
C THR A 48 23.43 -15.63 -1.53
N GLY A 49 22.37 -15.86 -2.31
CA GLY A 49 21.41 -16.95 -2.05
C GLY A 49 20.54 -16.75 -0.81
N ASN A 50 20.40 -15.51 -0.34
CA ASN A 50 19.63 -15.12 0.85
C ASN A 50 18.15 -14.84 0.51
N ILE A 51 17.49 -15.78 -0.18
CA ILE A 51 16.07 -15.71 -0.58
C ILE A 51 15.45 -17.12 -0.49
N GLY A 52 14.16 -17.20 -0.13
CA GLY A 52 13.40 -18.46 -0.17
C GLY A 52 13.76 -19.44 0.94
N ARG A 53 14.28 -18.93 2.06
CA ARG A 53 14.67 -19.71 3.24
C ARG A 53 14.48 -18.90 4.51
N GLU A 54 14.22 -19.60 5.60
CA GLU A 54 13.98 -19.01 6.91
C GLU A 54 15.19 -18.20 7.42
N GLY A 55 14.94 -17.00 7.95
CA GLY A 55 15.97 -16.10 8.46
C GLY A 55 16.70 -15.29 7.38
N THR A 56 16.21 -15.31 6.14
CA THR A 56 16.78 -14.53 5.03
C THR A 56 15.72 -13.66 4.35
N GLY A 57 16.10 -13.01 3.25
CA GLY A 57 15.16 -12.35 2.36
C GLY A 57 15.30 -10.83 2.36
N LEU A 58 14.46 -10.22 1.51
CA LEU A 58 14.31 -8.78 1.38
C LEU A 58 12.97 -8.40 2.01
N ASN A 59 13.05 -7.64 3.10
CA ASN A 59 11.92 -7.35 3.96
C ASN A 59 11.65 -5.83 3.94
N PRO A 60 10.81 -5.33 3.01
CA PRO A 60 10.33 -3.96 3.08
C PRO A 60 9.48 -3.80 4.33
N MET A 61 9.91 -2.95 5.26
CA MET A 61 9.09 -2.60 6.41
C MET A 61 8.06 -1.57 5.98
N ARG A 62 6.81 -2.01 5.91
CA ARG A 62 5.70 -1.14 5.56
C ARG A 62 5.26 -0.33 6.78
N GLY A 63 5.01 0.97 6.59
CA GLY A 63 4.72 1.89 7.69
C GLY A 63 3.30 1.76 8.25
N GLN A 64 2.28 1.83 7.40
CA GLN A 64 0.88 1.78 7.81
C GLN A 64 0.41 0.34 8.06
N ASN A 65 -0.55 0.18 8.96
CA ASN A 65 -1.08 -1.11 9.43
C ASN A 65 -1.64 -2.01 8.33
N ASN A 66 -2.22 -1.44 7.27
CA ASN A 66 -2.93 -2.18 6.22
C ASN A 66 -2.54 -1.78 4.79
N ILE A 67 -1.39 -1.11 4.60
CA ILE A 67 -0.92 -0.76 3.23
C ILE A 67 -0.62 -2.00 2.39
N GLN A 68 -0.35 -3.15 3.02
CA GLN A 68 -0.29 -4.43 2.32
C GLN A 68 -1.70 -4.83 1.85
N GLY A 69 -2.68 -4.87 2.77
CA GLY A 69 -4.05 -5.27 2.45
C GLY A 69 -4.76 -4.36 1.45
N ALA A 70 -4.50 -3.05 1.49
CA ALA A 70 -5.01 -2.10 0.49
C ALA A 70 -4.52 -2.47 -0.93
N GLY A 71 -3.22 -2.73 -1.08
CA GLY A 71 -2.67 -3.23 -2.34
C GLY A 71 -3.23 -4.60 -2.74
N ASP A 72 -3.41 -5.49 -1.78
CA ASP A 72 -3.99 -6.82 -2.00
C ASP A 72 -5.45 -6.73 -2.49
N ALA A 73 -6.21 -5.73 -2.03
CA ALA A 73 -7.58 -5.44 -2.44
C ALA A 73 -7.70 -4.65 -3.74
N GLY A 74 -6.58 -4.30 -4.39
CA GLY A 74 -6.60 -3.55 -5.65
C GLY A 74 -6.77 -2.04 -5.49
N ALA A 75 -6.47 -1.47 -4.31
CA ALA A 75 -6.36 -0.01 -4.12
C ALA A 75 -5.06 0.55 -4.75
N VAL A 76 -4.76 0.11 -5.97
CA VAL A 76 -3.67 0.57 -6.81
C VAL A 76 -4.19 0.69 -8.25
N PRO A 77 -3.82 1.74 -8.99
CA PRO A 77 -4.47 2.05 -10.27
C PRO A 77 -4.25 1.01 -11.38
N SER A 78 -3.30 0.09 -11.20
CA SER A 78 -2.87 -0.87 -12.22
C SER A 78 -3.30 -2.31 -11.97
N ASN A 79 -4.00 -2.60 -10.87
CA ASN A 79 -4.38 -3.97 -10.51
C ASN A 79 -5.79 -4.05 -9.95
N TYR A 80 -6.50 -5.10 -10.35
CA TYR A 80 -7.62 -5.66 -9.60
C TYR A 80 -7.14 -6.41 -8.34
N PRO A 81 -8.06 -6.80 -7.44
CA PRO A 81 -7.71 -7.58 -6.23
C PRO A 81 -6.78 -8.76 -6.53
N GLY A 82 -5.83 -9.03 -5.63
CA GLY A 82 -4.88 -10.13 -5.74
C GLY A 82 -3.81 -9.95 -6.82
N PHE A 83 -3.43 -8.70 -7.10
CA PHE A 83 -2.38 -8.33 -8.06
C PHE A 83 -2.66 -8.83 -9.49
N GLN A 84 -3.92 -8.81 -9.91
CA GLN A 84 -4.36 -9.13 -11.27
C GLN A 84 -4.26 -7.86 -12.13
N PRO A 85 -3.31 -7.74 -13.08
CA PRO A 85 -3.08 -6.47 -13.77
C PRO A 85 -4.25 -6.07 -14.67
N THR A 86 -4.60 -4.78 -14.67
CA THR A 86 -5.73 -4.26 -15.46
C THR A 86 -5.49 -4.32 -16.97
N ASP A 87 -4.22 -4.33 -17.39
CA ASP A 87 -3.82 -4.40 -18.81
C ASP A 87 -3.80 -5.84 -19.37
N GLN A 88 -4.13 -6.86 -18.57
CA GLN A 88 -4.18 -8.25 -19.03
C GLN A 88 -5.59 -8.65 -19.51
N PRO A 89 -5.73 -9.19 -20.74
CA PRO A 89 -7.03 -9.59 -21.29
C PRO A 89 -7.83 -10.54 -20.38
N GLU A 90 -7.18 -11.57 -19.82
CA GLU A 90 -7.82 -12.56 -18.93
C GLU A 90 -8.41 -11.90 -17.67
N SER A 91 -7.67 -10.97 -17.06
CA SER A 91 -8.17 -10.24 -15.88
C SER A 91 -9.38 -9.38 -16.26
N ARG A 92 -9.31 -8.66 -17.38
CA ARG A 92 -10.44 -7.83 -17.85
C ARG A 92 -11.68 -8.65 -18.15
N GLU A 93 -11.54 -9.77 -18.87
CA GLU A 93 -12.66 -10.67 -19.20
C GLU A 93 -13.36 -11.17 -17.93
N LYS A 94 -12.58 -11.60 -16.93
CA LYS A 94 -13.09 -12.02 -15.63
C LYS A 94 -13.91 -10.92 -14.94
N PHE A 95 -13.35 -9.71 -14.79
CA PHE A 95 -14.03 -8.63 -14.06
C PHE A 95 -15.18 -7.99 -14.85
N THR A 96 -15.12 -8.00 -16.18
CA THR A 96 -16.21 -7.57 -17.07
C THR A 96 -17.42 -8.51 -16.91
N ALA A 97 -17.18 -9.83 -16.92
CA ALA A 97 -18.22 -10.82 -16.72
C ALA A 97 -18.83 -10.76 -15.31
N LEU A 98 -17.99 -10.54 -14.30
CA LEU A 98 -18.41 -10.43 -12.91
C LEU A 98 -19.31 -9.21 -12.65
N TYR A 99 -18.87 -8.02 -13.08
CA TYR A 99 -19.57 -6.78 -12.78
C TYR A 99 -20.62 -6.40 -13.84
N GLY A 100 -20.74 -7.17 -14.93
CA GLY A 100 -21.74 -6.95 -15.97
C GLY A 100 -21.59 -5.62 -16.71
N ARG A 101 -20.37 -5.05 -16.73
CA ARG A 101 -20.04 -3.78 -17.38
C ARG A 101 -18.68 -3.86 -18.04
N GLU A 102 -18.48 -3.03 -19.07
CA GLU A 102 -17.16 -2.85 -19.67
C GLU A 102 -16.20 -2.25 -18.64
N MET A 103 -15.01 -2.84 -18.57
CA MET A 103 -13.92 -2.38 -17.70
C MET A 103 -12.92 -1.58 -18.51
N ASP A 104 -12.35 -0.54 -17.90
CA ASP A 104 -11.40 0.34 -18.57
C ASP A 104 -10.14 -0.43 -19.04
N LEU A 105 -9.62 -0.03 -20.19
CA LEU A 105 -8.48 -0.67 -20.85
C LEU A 105 -7.16 -0.13 -20.31
N ASP A 106 -7.16 1.13 -19.85
CA ASP A 106 -5.96 1.83 -19.44
C ASP A 106 -5.67 1.64 -17.94
N LYS A 107 -4.39 1.77 -17.59
CA LYS A 107 -4.01 1.89 -16.19
C LYS A 107 -4.56 3.21 -15.65
N GLY A 108 -5.14 3.16 -14.46
CA GLY A 108 -5.52 4.37 -13.75
C GLY A 108 -4.31 5.27 -13.51
N ILE A 109 -4.59 6.51 -13.13
CA ILE A 109 -3.57 7.49 -12.76
C ILE A 109 -3.17 7.35 -11.30
N THR A 110 -1.94 7.75 -10.99
CA THR A 110 -1.48 7.85 -9.59
C THR A 110 -2.08 9.08 -8.91
N LYS A 111 -2.13 9.08 -7.56
CA LYS A 111 -2.57 10.24 -6.76
C LYS A 111 -1.82 11.53 -7.14
N VAL A 112 -0.50 11.47 -7.31
CA VAL A 112 0.33 12.62 -7.73
C VAL A 112 -0.11 13.14 -9.10
N GLN A 113 -0.40 12.25 -10.06
CA GLN A 113 -0.92 12.66 -11.37
C GLN A 113 -2.35 13.22 -11.28
N ALA A 114 -3.17 12.71 -10.37
CA ALA A 114 -4.53 13.20 -10.15
C ALA A 114 -4.52 14.64 -9.60
N LEU A 115 -3.68 14.93 -8.60
CA LEU A 115 -3.53 16.29 -8.05
C LEU A 115 -3.12 17.31 -9.11
N ASN A 116 -2.19 16.94 -10.00
CA ASN A 116 -1.78 17.79 -11.13
C ASN A 116 -2.89 18.08 -12.16
N ARG A 117 -3.97 17.30 -12.16
CA ARG A 117 -5.09 17.38 -13.11
C ARG A 117 -6.36 17.98 -12.51
N CYS A 118 -6.34 18.33 -11.22
CA CYS A 118 -7.50 18.94 -10.57
C CYS A 118 -7.83 20.30 -11.19
N GLY A 119 -9.12 20.54 -11.46
CA GLY A 119 -9.63 21.74 -12.12
C GLY A 119 -9.43 21.80 -13.64
N THR A 120 -8.79 20.79 -14.25
CA THR A 120 -8.58 20.71 -15.70
C THR A 120 -9.14 19.43 -16.33
N GLU A 121 -8.79 18.27 -15.79
CA GLU A 121 -9.32 16.96 -16.22
C GLU A 121 -10.10 16.27 -15.10
N ILE A 122 -9.77 16.56 -13.84
CA ILE A 122 -10.44 16.01 -12.66
C ILE A 122 -11.19 17.14 -11.97
N PHE A 123 -12.51 16.96 -11.87
CA PHE A 123 -13.41 17.95 -11.27
C PHE A 123 -14.02 17.47 -9.96
N ALA A 124 -13.96 16.17 -9.66
CA ALA A 124 -14.43 15.63 -8.40
C ALA A 124 -13.48 14.59 -7.84
N MET A 125 -13.38 14.50 -6.51
CA MET A 125 -12.55 13.52 -5.82
C MET A 125 -13.24 13.01 -4.55
N ILE A 126 -13.11 11.71 -4.29
CA ILE A 126 -13.42 11.10 -3.00
C ILE A 126 -12.07 10.70 -2.38
N ILE A 127 -11.78 11.22 -1.18
CA ILE A 127 -10.60 10.87 -0.40
C ILE A 127 -11.07 10.10 0.82
N ASP A 128 -10.54 8.90 1.02
CA ASP A 128 -10.92 7.99 2.11
C ASP A 128 -9.71 7.69 3.00
N GLY A 129 -9.78 8.14 4.26
CA GLY A 129 -8.76 7.87 5.28
C GLY A 129 -7.38 8.50 5.02
N GLU A 130 -7.31 9.65 4.32
CA GLU A 130 -6.04 10.30 3.97
C GLU A 130 -6.03 11.82 4.19
N ASN A 131 -4.95 12.33 4.79
CA ASN A 131 -4.73 13.76 5.02
C ASN A 131 -3.67 14.34 4.05
N THR A 132 -4.04 14.39 2.77
CA THR A 132 -3.23 14.91 1.65
C THR A 132 -2.48 16.21 1.97
N LEU A 133 -3.08 17.18 2.67
CA LEU A 133 -2.40 18.46 2.96
C LEU A 133 -1.22 18.36 3.93
N VAL A 134 -1.13 17.28 4.68
CA VAL A 134 -0.08 17.05 5.69
C VAL A 134 0.90 15.99 5.23
N SER A 135 0.42 14.92 4.59
CA SER A 135 1.26 13.77 4.24
C SER A 135 1.91 13.84 2.87
N ASP A 136 1.37 14.63 1.93
CA ASP A 136 1.95 14.76 0.58
C ASP A 136 2.97 15.91 0.48
N PRO A 137 3.98 15.77 -0.41
CA PRO A 137 4.95 16.83 -0.65
C PRO A 137 4.28 18.03 -1.32
N ASP A 138 4.88 19.21 -1.11
CA ASP A 138 4.37 20.49 -1.63
C ASP A 138 2.90 20.74 -1.22
N ARG A 139 2.73 21.10 0.06
CA ARG A 139 1.43 21.44 0.64
C ARG A 139 0.68 22.50 -0.16
N HIS A 140 1.39 23.50 -0.70
CA HIS A 140 0.77 24.58 -1.47
C HIS A 140 0.17 24.06 -2.78
N HIS A 141 0.89 23.19 -3.49
CA HIS A 141 0.36 22.52 -4.66
C HIS A 141 -0.85 21.66 -4.31
N CYS A 142 -0.78 20.85 -3.24
CA CYS A 142 -1.89 20.00 -2.81
C CYS A 142 -3.15 20.81 -2.45
N GLU A 143 -2.98 21.88 -1.66
CA GLU A 143 -4.07 22.77 -1.28
C GLU A 143 -4.71 23.46 -2.50
N HIS A 144 -3.89 23.92 -3.45
CA HIS A 144 -4.38 24.51 -4.68
C HIS A 144 -5.15 23.51 -5.53
N ALA A 145 -4.63 22.29 -5.69
CA ALA A 145 -5.28 21.22 -6.45
C ALA A 145 -6.66 20.90 -5.88
N LEU A 146 -6.75 20.63 -4.56
CA LEU A 146 -8.01 20.30 -3.91
C LEU A 146 -9.05 21.42 -3.99
N LYS A 147 -8.63 22.69 -3.84
CA LYS A 147 -9.51 23.86 -4.00
C LYS A 147 -9.97 24.12 -5.44
N SER A 148 -9.33 23.48 -6.42
CA SER A 148 -9.67 23.63 -7.83
C SER A 148 -10.69 22.59 -8.31
N LEU A 149 -11.09 21.65 -7.44
CA LEU A 149 -12.16 20.70 -7.71
C LEU A 149 -13.53 21.41 -7.66
N ASP A 150 -14.45 20.96 -8.50
CA ASP A 150 -15.87 21.34 -8.42
C ASP A 150 -16.57 20.63 -7.25
N HIS A 151 -16.08 19.45 -6.86
CA HIS A 151 -16.62 18.72 -5.71
C HIS A 151 -15.58 17.84 -4.99
N LEU A 152 -15.45 18.02 -3.67
CA LEU A 152 -14.58 17.20 -2.82
C LEU A 152 -15.40 16.52 -1.71
N VAL A 153 -15.32 15.18 -1.68
CA VAL A 153 -15.86 14.35 -0.61
C VAL A 153 -14.72 13.75 0.18
N VAL A 154 -14.78 13.84 1.51
CA VAL A 154 -13.80 13.22 2.40
C VAL A 154 -14.49 12.26 3.38
N ILE A 155 -13.97 11.04 3.47
CA ILE A 155 -14.37 10.03 4.45
C ILE A 155 -13.23 9.93 5.46
N ASP A 156 -13.49 10.32 6.71
CA ASP A 156 -12.43 10.42 7.73
C ASP A 156 -13.02 10.23 9.14
N ILE A 157 -12.17 9.79 10.07
CA ILE A 157 -12.49 9.64 11.49
C ILE A 157 -12.33 10.96 12.25
N PHE A 158 -11.58 11.93 11.68
CA PHE A 158 -11.41 13.27 12.23
C PHE A 158 -11.63 14.34 11.16
N LEU A 159 -11.94 15.57 11.61
CA LEU A 159 -11.89 16.73 10.74
C LEU A 159 -10.43 17.15 10.52
N THR A 160 -9.74 16.45 9.60
CA THR A 160 -8.37 16.72 9.18
C THR A 160 -8.26 18.00 8.35
N GLU A 161 -7.04 18.48 8.10
CA GLU A 161 -6.80 19.64 7.22
C GLU A 161 -7.35 19.42 5.81
N THR A 162 -7.24 18.20 5.27
CA THR A 162 -7.90 17.83 4.01
C THR A 162 -9.43 17.83 4.15
N ALA A 163 -10.00 17.21 5.20
CA ALA A 163 -11.45 17.19 5.40
C ALA A 163 -12.04 18.60 5.58
N ALA A 164 -11.29 19.53 6.16
CA ALA A 164 -11.70 20.93 6.31
C ALA A 164 -11.83 21.69 4.98
N LEU A 165 -11.26 21.17 3.88
CA LEU A 165 -11.46 21.70 2.53
C LEU A 165 -12.65 21.07 1.78
N ALA A 166 -13.23 19.98 2.30
CA ALA A 166 -14.24 19.21 1.59
C ALA A 166 -15.61 19.90 1.58
N ASP A 167 -16.37 19.68 0.50
CA ASP A 167 -17.77 20.09 0.44
C ASP A 167 -18.65 19.17 1.31
N VAL A 168 -18.28 17.89 1.39
CA VAL A 168 -18.97 16.88 2.17
C VAL A 168 -17.94 16.06 2.95
N VAL A 169 -18.20 15.92 4.26
CA VAL A 169 -17.44 15.01 5.13
C VAL A 169 -18.36 13.91 5.62
N PHE A 170 -18.01 12.66 5.37
CA PHE A 170 -18.67 11.50 5.95
C PHE A 170 -17.86 10.97 7.14
N PRO A 171 -18.45 10.88 8.35
CA PRO A 171 -17.75 10.37 9.51
C PRO A 171 -17.55 8.85 9.40
N ALA A 172 -16.29 8.42 9.36
CA ALA A 172 -15.91 7.02 9.36
C ALA A 172 -15.80 6.46 10.79
N SER A 173 -15.99 5.16 10.96
CA SER A 173 -15.72 4.45 12.22
C SER A 173 -14.23 4.14 12.37
N ALA A 174 -13.67 4.33 13.57
CA ALA A 174 -12.28 4.00 13.87
C ALA A 174 -12.03 2.49 14.06
N PHE A 175 -10.75 2.10 14.23
CA PHE A 175 -10.33 0.69 14.26
C PHE A 175 -11.06 -0.16 15.33
N ALA A 176 -11.35 0.41 16.50
CA ALA A 176 -12.00 -0.29 17.61
C ALA A 176 -13.53 -0.31 17.47
N GLU A 177 -14.06 0.41 16.48
CA GLU A 177 -15.48 0.65 16.27
C GLU A 177 -16.05 -0.15 15.11
N THR A 178 -15.20 -0.86 14.37
CA THR A 178 -15.55 -1.55 13.14
C THR A 178 -15.05 -2.99 13.11
N ASP A 179 -15.78 -3.82 12.39
CA ASP A 179 -15.33 -5.13 11.98
C ASP A 179 -14.64 -5.05 10.62
N GLY A 180 -13.53 -5.78 10.45
CA GLY A 180 -12.87 -5.91 9.16
C GLY A 180 -11.69 -6.87 9.18
N SER A 181 -10.78 -6.67 8.23
CA SER A 181 -9.53 -7.42 8.14
C SER A 181 -8.39 -6.49 7.76
N CYS A 182 -7.19 -6.78 8.23
CA CYS A 182 -5.97 -6.14 7.75
C CYS A 182 -4.93 -7.19 7.31
N ALA A 183 -4.08 -6.85 6.36
CA ALA A 183 -2.86 -7.58 6.07
C ALA A 183 -1.66 -6.72 6.46
N ASN A 184 -0.79 -7.27 7.31
CA ASN A 184 0.36 -6.56 7.86
C ASN A 184 1.62 -6.67 6.98
N THR A 185 2.77 -6.16 7.46
CA THR A 185 4.04 -6.12 6.70
C THR A 185 4.56 -7.50 6.28
N GLU A 186 4.26 -8.56 7.04
CA GLU A 186 4.68 -9.93 6.71
C GLU A 186 3.64 -10.67 5.86
N ARG A 187 2.58 -9.98 5.39
CA ARG A 187 1.43 -10.54 4.63
C ARG A 187 0.49 -11.40 5.47
N ARG A 188 0.53 -11.29 6.79
CA ARG A 188 -0.40 -11.98 7.67
C ARG A 188 -1.75 -11.27 7.63
N VAL A 189 -2.79 -12.02 7.29
CA VAL A 189 -4.18 -11.53 7.31
C VAL A 189 -4.75 -11.70 8.71
N GLN A 190 -5.27 -10.64 9.30
CA GLN A 190 -5.73 -10.56 10.68
C GLN A 190 -7.16 -9.99 10.74
N ARG A 191 -7.98 -10.56 11.62
CA ARG A 191 -9.35 -10.10 11.87
C ARG A 191 -9.36 -8.89 12.81
N LEU A 192 -10.01 -7.80 12.40
CA LEU A 192 -10.31 -6.63 13.24
C LEU A 192 -11.69 -6.79 13.85
N ARG A 193 -11.83 -6.69 15.17
CA ARG A 193 -13.10 -6.88 15.86
C ARG A 193 -13.59 -5.58 16.46
N GLN A 194 -14.88 -5.30 16.26
CA GLN A 194 -15.53 -4.20 16.95
C GLN A 194 -15.49 -4.43 18.47
N ALA A 195 -14.88 -3.51 19.19
CA ALA A 195 -14.80 -3.50 20.65
C ALA A 195 -15.81 -2.53 21.29
N VAL A 196 -16.15 -1.46 20.58
CA VAL A 196 -17.10 -0.42 21.01
C VAL A 196 -18.01 -0.01 19.84
N PRO A 197 -19.22 0.50 20.08
CA PRO A 197 -20.04 1.07 19.00
C PRO A 197 -19.39 2.33 18.40
N PRO A 198 -19.52 2.59 17.09
CA PRO A 198 -19.06 3.83 16.49
C PRO A 198 -19.80 5.04 17.08
N PRO A 199 -19.14 6.20 17.22
CA PRO A 199 -19.72 7.39 17.83
C PRO A 199 -20.71 8.07 16.87
N GLY A 200 -21.82 8.54 17.43
CA GLY A 200 -22.79 9.35 16.69
C GLY A 200 -23.33 8.65 15.44
N GLU A 201 -23.13 9.28 14.28
CA GLU A 201 -23.56 8.77 12.98
C GLU A 201 -22.44 8.07 12.19
N ALA A 202 -21.28 7.85 12.80
CA ALA A 202 -20.14 7.24 12.12
C ALA A 202 -20.48 5.83 11.61
N LYS A 203 -19.95 5.52 10.42
CA LYS A 203 -20.18 4.24 9.74
C LYS A 203 -18.86 3.67 9.21
N PRO A 204 -18.75 2.34 9.04
CA PRO A 204 -17.62 1.76 8.33
C PRO A 204 -17.49 2.27 6.90
N ASP A 205 -16.26 2.43 6.44
CA ASP A 205 -15.91 2.98 5.12
C ASP A 205 -16.58 2.18 4.00
N TRP A 206 -16.55 0.84 4.09
CA TRP A 206 -17.23 -0.05 3.15
C TRP A 206 -18.75 0.23 3.05
N TRP A 207 -19.38 0.58 4.16
CA TRP A 207 -20.81 0.89 4.20
C TRP A 207 -21.07 2.23 3.52
N ILE A 208 -20.26 3.24 3.81
CA ILE A 208 -20.38 4.58 3.21
C ILE A 208 -20.24 4.47 1.68
N ILE A 209 -19.20 3.80 1.20
CA ILE A 209 -18.97 3.57 -0.24
C ILE A 209 -20.13 2.80 -0.87
N SER A 210 -20.62 1.75 -0.20
CA SER A 210 -21.77 0.97 -0.69
C SER A 210 -23.04 1.81 -0.82
N GLN A 211 -23.31 2.67 0.18
CA GLN A 211 -24.47 3.55 0.19
C GLN A 211 -24.40 4.66 -0.86
N LEU A 212 -23.20 5.18 -1.14
CA LEU A 212 -22.94 6.11 -2.23
C LEU A 212 -23.17 5.43 -3.58
N ALA A 213 -22.60 4.24 -3.79
CA ALA A 213 -22.76 3.48 -5.02
C ALA A 213 -24.23 3.17 -5.34
N GLN A 214 -25.01 2.71 -4.35
CA GLN A 214 -26.44 2.46 -4.50
C GLN A 214 -27.22 3.73 -4.90
N ARG A 215 -26.90 4.89 -4.29
CA ARG A 215 -27.55 6.16 -4.61
C ARG A 215 -27.18 6.71 -5.98
N LEU A 216 -26.00 6.35 -6.47
CA LEU A 216 -25.56 6.63 -7.85
C LEU A 216 -26.14 5.64 -8.87
N GLY A 217 -26.93 4.66 -8.42
CA GLY A 217 -27.61 3.70 -9.29
C GLY A 217 -26.80 2.45 -9.64
N PHE A 218 -25.70 2.17 -8.93
CA PHE A 218 -24.95 0.93 -9.10
C PHE A 218 -25.60 -0.21 -8.31
N SER A 219 -25.67 -1.40 -8.90
CA SER A 219 -26.07 -2.64 -8.24
C SER A 219 -24.86 -3.41 -7.70
N GLY A 220 -25.09 -4.41 -6.83
CA GLY A 220 -24.02 -5.27 -6.31
C GLY A 220 -23.32 -4.72 -5.07
N PHE A 221 -23.90 -3.71 -4.41
CA PHE A 221 -23.38 -3.10 -3.19
C PHE A 221 -24.26 -3.39 -1.96
N ASP A 222 -25.03 -4.47 -2.00
CA ASP A 222 -26.00 -4.87 -0.96
C ASP A 222 -25.33 -5.68 0.17
N TYR A 223 -24.17 -5.22 0.64
CA TYR A 223 -23.42 -5.85 1.73
C TYR A 223 -24.08 -5.57 3.08
N ASN A 224 -24.22 -6.60 3.92
CA ASN A 224 -24.79 -6.49 5.26
C ASN A 224 -23.70 -6.41 6.33
N SER A 225 -22.49 -6.84 6.00
CA SER A 225 -21.39 -6.94 6.95
C SER A 225 -20.02 -6.86 6.26
N ALA A 226 -18.98 -6.59 7.05
CA ALA A 226 -17.60 -6.70 6.57
C ALA A 226 -17.20 -8.14 6.18
N GLU A 227 -17.91 -9.14 6.69
CA GLU A 227 -17.77 -10.53 6.28
C GLU A 227 -18.13 -10.73 4.81
N ASP A 228 -19.26 -10.16 4.37
CA ASP A 228 -19.71 -10.25 2.98
C ASP A 228 -18.64 -9.66 2.04
N VAL A 229 -18.12 -8.47 2.39
CA VAL A 229 -17.08 -7.78 1.62
C VAL A 229 -15.79 -8.60 1.57
N PHE A 230 -15.34 -9.14 2.70
CA PHE A 230 -14.11 -9.93 2.76
C PHE A 230 -14.24 -11.26 2.02
N ASN A 231 -15.38 -11.94 2.14
CA ASN A 231 -15.63 -13.20 1.45
C ASN A 231 -15.74 -13.00 -0.06
N GLU A 232 -16.33 -11.89 -0.52
CA GLU A 232 -16.27 -11.51 -1.95
C GLU A 232 -14.82 -11.30 -2.37
N LEU A 233 -14.04 -10.50 -1.64
CA LEU A 233 -12.62 -10.28 -1.93
C LEU A 233 -11.85 -11.62 -2.07
N CYS A 234 -12.10 -12.59 -1.19
CA CYS A 234 -11.50 -13.92 -1.27
C CYS A 234 -11.91 -14.68 -2.54
N GLY A 235 -13.18 -14.57 -2.97
CA GLY A 235 -13.66 -15.14 -4.23
C GLY A 235 -13.04 -14.49 -5.48
N LEU A 236 -12.60 -13.24 -5.39
CA LEU A 236 -12.02 -12.49 -6.51
C LEU A 236 -10.49 -12.63 -6.61
N SER A 237 -9.83 -12.80 -5.47
CA SER A 237 -8.37 -12.70 -5.33
C SER A 237 -7.70 -14.08 -5.33
N PRO A 238 -6.84 -14.41 -6.31
CA PRO A 238 -6.16 -15.71 -6.35
C PRO A 238 -5.22 -15.94 -5.15
N ILE A 239 -4.72 -14.87 -4.52
CA ILE A 239 -3.87 -14.99 -3.32
C ILE A 239 -4.66 -15.25 -2.04
N TYR A 240 -5.98 -15.01 -2.05
CA TYR A 240 -6.90 -15.23 -0.91
C TYR A 240 -7.94 -16.31 -1.19
N ALA A 241 -7.91 -17.01 -2.33
CA ALA A 241 -8.92 -17.99 -2.73
C ALA A 241 -9.12 -19.15 -1.73
N GLY A 242 -8.12 -19.41 -0.87
CA GLY A 242 -8.20 -20.36 0.23
C GLY A 242 -8.56 -19.78 1.59
N LEU A 243 -8.90 -18.50 1.67
CA LEU A 243 -9.36 -17.81 2.87
C LEU A 243 -10.86 -17.55 2.80
N ASP A 244 -11.43 -17.34 3.98
CA ASP A 244 -12.76 -16.82 4.23
C ASP A 244 -12.73 -16.21 5.64
N TRP A 245 -13.82 -15.55 6.02
CA TRP A 245 -13.94 -14.87 7.31
C TRP A 245 -13.65 -15.76 8.52
N GLU A 246 -14.12 -17.00 8.48
CA GLU A 246 -13.89 -17.99 9.53
C GLU A 246 -12.41 -18.37 9.63
N ARG A 247 -11.72 -18.58 8.49
CA ARG A 247 -10.30 -18.95 8.50
C ARG A 247 -9.40 -17.84 9.05
N ILE A 248 -9.73 -16.57 8.82
CA ILE A 248 -8.89 -15.47 9.33
C ILE A 248 -9.13 -15.15 10.80
N ASP A 249 -10.06 -15.82 11.48
CA ASP A 249 -10.47 -15.54 12.86
C ASP A 249 -9.27 -15.43 13.82
N LYS A 250 -8.29 -16.35 13.71
CA LYS A 250 -7.10 -16.38 14.57
C LYS A 250 -5.90 -15.60 14.02
N GLY A 251 -5.98 -15.06 12.81
CA GLY A 251 -4.91 -14.32 12.17
C GLY A 251 -3.66 -15.16 11.85
N GLU A 252 -3.81 -16.45 11.56
CA GLU A 252 -2.68 -17.38 11.47
C GLU A 252 -2.06 -17.43 10.06
N TYR A 253 -2.74 -16.90 9.04
CA TYR A 253 -2.39 -17.12 7.64
C TYR A 253 -1.57 -15.97 7.04
N HIS A 254 -0.39 -16.31 6.53
CA HIS A 254 0.34 -15.48 5.57
C HIS A 254 -0.10 -15.81 4.16
N TRP A 255 -0.46 -14.80 3.38
CA TRP A 255 -0.77 -15.01 1.97
C TRP A 255 0.52 -15.10 1.13
N PRO A 256 0.49 -15.85 0.00
CA PRO A 256 -0.69 -16.44 -0.66
C PRO A 256 -1.26 -17.68 0.03
N VAL A 257 -2.58 -17.85 -0.06
CA VAL A 257 -3.35 -19.04 0.33
C VAL A 257 -4.27 -19.37 -0.85
N PRO A 258 -3.80 -20.15 -1.84
CA PRO A 258 -4.49 -20.29 -3.13
C PRO A 258 -5.73 -21.20 -3.08
N GLU A 259 -5.86 -22.05 -2.06
CA GLU A 259 -6.97 -22.99 -1.94
C GLU A 259 -7.30 -23.31 -0.48
N LYS A 260 -8.54 -23.74 -0.22
CA LYS A 260 -8.97 -24.11 1.13
C LYS A 260 -8.15 -25.29 1.63
N GLY A 261 -7.68 -25.21 2.87
CA GLY A 261 -6.80 -26.23 3.47
C GLY A 261 -5.31 -25.96 3.29
N HIS A 262 -4.92 -24.98 2.47
CA HIS A 262 -3.51 -24.57 2.37
C HIS A 262 -3.00 -24.03 3.74
N PRO A 263 -1.78 -24.40 4.19
CA PRO A 263 -1.28 -24.04 5.53
C PRO A 263 -0.88 -22.57 5.69
N GLY A 264 -0.88 -21.81 4.60
CA GLY A 264 -0.31 -20.46 4.53
C GLY A 264 1.09 -20.47 3.92
N THR A 265 1.58 -19.29 3.54
CA THR A 265 2.90 -19.12 2.90
C THR A 265 3.76 -18.15 3.71
N PRO A 266 4.36 -18.61 4.82
CA PRO A 266 5.19 -17.76 5.68
C PRO A 266 6.44 -17.24 4.95
N ILE A 267 7.02 -18.05 4.06
CA ILE A 267 8.22 -17.71 3.29
C ILE A 267 7.88 -17.74 1.80
N LEU A 268 8.16 -16.64 1.09
CA LEU A 268 8.01 -16.59 -0.36
C LEU A 268 9.26 -17.15 -1.05
N HIS A 269 9.07 -17.63 -2.28
CA HIS A 269 10.14 -18.10 -3.16
C HIS A 269 10.91 -19.32 -2.66
N GLU A 270 10.29 -20.14 -1.80
CA GLU A 270 10.81 -21.47 -1.49
C GLU A 270 10.82 -22.31 -2.78
N GLY A 271 11.99 -22.84 -3.14
CA GLY A 271 12.20 -23.66 -4.35
C GLY A 271 12.28 -22.86 -5.66
N ALA A 272 11.30 -22.02 -5.98
CA ALA A 272 11.27 -21.27 -7.23
C ALA A 272 10.62 -19.88 -7.12
N PHE A 273 11.03 -18.96 -8.01
CA PHE A 273 10.35 -17.68 -8.18
C PHE A 273 9.06 -17.86 -8.98
N ARG A 274 8.08 -16.97 -8.80
CA ARG A 274 6.81 -16.99 -9.56
C ARG A 274 7.03 -16.92 -11.08
N ASN A 275 8.05 -16.18 -11.51
CA ASN A 275 8.50 -16.06 -12.89
C ASN A 275 9.62 -17.06 -13.26
N GLY A 276 9.81 -18.11 -12.46
CA GLY A 276 10.79 -19.17 -12.65
C GLY A 276 12.18 -18.83 -12.10
N ARG A 277 12.74 -17.66 -12.39
CA ARG A 277 14.11 -17.29 -11.99
C ARG A 277 14.21 -15.85 -11.46
N GLY A 278 15.13 -15.67 -10.52
CA GLY A 278 15.54 -14.34 -10.07
C GLY A 278 16.15 -13.54 -11.22
N LEU A 279 15.86 -12.25 -11.27
CA LEU A 279 16.31 -11.37 -12.34
C LEU A 279 17.33 -10.36 -11.80
N PHE A 280 18.56 -10.43 -12.30
CA PHE A 280 19.56 -9.41 -12.04
C PHE A 280 19.30 -8.17 -12.90
N LYS A 281 19.49 -6.99 -12.33
CA LYS A 281 19.37 -5.71 -13.00
C LYS A 281 20.70 -4.97 -12.99
N ILE A 282 21.10 -4.40 -14.13
CA ILE A 282 22.29 -3.56 -14.20
C ILE A 282 21.89 -2.16 -13.73
N ILE A 283 22.35 -1.79 -12.54
CA ILE A 283 22.06 -0.50 -11.92
C ILE A 283 23.28 0.39 -12.02
N ARG A 284 23.08 1.67 -12.35
CA ARG A 284 24.14 2.69 -12.35
C ARG A 284 23.81 3.74 -11.31
N TYR A 285 24.83 4.18 -10.59
CA TYR A 285 24.69 5.33 -9.71
C TYR A 285 24.26 6.56 -10.49
N ARG A 286 23.38 7.35 -9.88
CA ARG A 286 23.04 8.70 -10.31
C ARG A 286 22.97 9.60 -9.09
N ASP A 287 23.35 10.85 -9.27
CA ASP A 287 23.17 11.87 -8.23
C ASP A 287 21.67 12.09 -7.94
N PRO A 288 21.32 12.52 -6.71
CA PRO A 288 19.97 12.99 -6.41
C PRO A 288 19.56 14.17 -7.33
N ALA A 289 18.26 14.37 -7.52
CA ALA A 289 17.77 15.49 -8.35
C ALA A 289 18.11 16.86 -7.76
N GLU A 290 18.10 16.96 -6.43
CA GLU A 290 18.51 18.14 -5.69
C GLU A 290 19.92 17.93 -5.16
N THR A 291 20.80 18.90 -5.34
CA THR A 291 22.18 18.86 -4.84
C THR A 291 22.52 20.16 -4.15
N LEU A 292 23.53 20.13 -3.28
CA LEU A 292 23.96 21.31 -2.52
C LEU A 292 24.43 22.43 -3.45
N SER A 293 24.03 23.65 -3.14
CA SER A 293 24.53 24.86 -3.78
C SER A 293 25.06 25.83 -2.73
N SER A 294 25.63 26.95 -3.16
CA SER A 294 26.01 28.02 -2.23
C SER A 294 24.80 28.66 -1.54
N GLU A 295 23.63 28.62 -2.17
CA GLU A 295 22.37 29.16 -1.63
C GLU A 295 21.68 28.15 -0.70
N PHE A 296 21.78 26.86 -1.01
CA PHE A 296 21.25 25.75 -0.21
C PHE A 296 22.38 24.77 0.17
N PRO A 297 23.21 25.11 1.17
CA PRO A 297 24.43 24.34 1.48
C PRO A 297 24.20 23.14 2.42
N VAL A 298 22.94 22.81 2.73
CA VAL A 298 22.57 21.75 3.68
C VAL A 298 21.64 20.73 3.04
N TRP A 299 21.78 19.47 3.46
CA TRP A 299 20.80 18.43 3.18
C TRP A 299 19.71 18.45 4.25
N LEU A 300 18.46 18.46 3.81
CA LEU A 300 17.31 18.20 4.67
C LEU A 300 16.90 16.72 4.52
N THR A 301 16.60 16.07 5.63
CA THR A 301 16.03 14.72 5.64
C THR A 301 14.94 14.69 6.69
N THR A 302 13.77 14.20 6.30
CA THR A 302 12.63 14.03 7.21
C THR A 302 12.61 12.61 7.76
N GLY A 303 12.02 12.43 8.94
CA GLY A 303 11.93 11.14 9.60
C GLY A 303 10.90 11.17 10.72
N HIS A 304 10.61 10.01 11.29
CA HIS A 304 9.72 9.91 12.43
C HIS A 304 10.50 10.25 13.71
N PRO A 305 9.87 10.95 14.68
CA PRO A 305 10.52 11.24 15.96
C PRO A 305 10.91 9.92 16.64
N HIS A 306 12.15 9.87 17.13
CA HIS A 306 12.58 8.79 18.01
C HIS A 306 11.82 8.93 19.33
N PRO A 307 11.18 7.88 19.87
CA PRO A 307 10.36 7.99 21.08
C PRO A 307 11.09 8.61 22.29
N ASP A 308 12.42 8.47 22.34
CA ASP A 308 13.27 9.04 23.39
C ASP A 308 13.97 10.36 23.03
N ARG A 309 13.66 11.01 21.89
CA ARG A 309 14.11 12.39 21.62
C ARG A 309 12.92 13.33 21.76
N PRO A 310 12.88 14.22 22.77
CA PRO A 310 11.96 15.33 22.71
C PRO A 310 12.22 16.08 21.40
N LEU A 311 11.15 16.52 20.74
CA LEU A 311 11.22 17.45 19.62
C LEU A 311 11.90 18.73 20.13
N SER A 312 13.23 18.79 20.04
CA SER A 312 13.95 20.04 20.15
C SER A 312 13.61 20.78 18.87
N GLY A 313 12.69 21.74 18.98
CA GLY A 313 12.51 22.74 17.94
C GLY A 313 13.81 23.51 17.78
N ASP A 314 14.31 23.53 16.56
CA ASP A 314 15.12 24.61 15.98
C ASP A 314 14.65 24.77 14.52
#